data_AF-A0AAD4LQ17-F1
#
_entry.id   AF-A0AAD4LQ17-F1
#
_cell.length_a   1.000
_cell.length_b   1.000
_cell.length_c   1.000
_cell.angle_alpha   90.00
_cell.angle_beta   90.00
_cell.angle_gamma   90.00
#
_symmetry.space_group_name_H-M   'P 1'
#
loop_
_entity.id
_entity.type
_entity.pdbx_description
1 polymer ?
#
loop_
_entity_poly.entity_id
_entity_poly.type
_entity_poly.pdbx_seq_one_letter_code
_entity_poly.pdbx_strand_id
1 'polypeptide(L)'
;MEPRNTLHIRAVCTPHDNGLAGARDTDPVPPRWSEPGNLHVYLYVDLGSVVEIAEQLYTTLWGEDLNVILEEISDGGTTWKYVPKTHIGHLKISELGYNETRGLLVRPEYDVAFDVLKEDHRTERNCGGVVVTGQPGIGKTCFLYYLLFRRLSERKPVALEQRDFFILFHEGGVYRYPLNADPKYFPAGTWALSDSNGEPAVAQPCSAFLTVSERKTAWLIQTTSPVETRWKNWRKTCKAGMFVMNHVSIEDITALSKVLNLDISNIQRLYRKWGPSARTCLDLLQFDAEAEHEHSVTSAARRVKIGRGEGYKLQR
;
A
#
# COMPACT_ATOMS: atom_id res chain seq x y z
N MET A 1 -14.72 -22.76 -24.10
CA MET A 1 -14.13 -21.70 -23.28
C MET A 1 -14.87 -21.75 -21.96
N GLU A 2 -14.28 -22.39 -20.94
CA GLU A 2 -14.88 -22.53 -19.61
C GLU A 2 -14.22 -21.54 -18.64
N PRO A 3 -14.98 -20.96 -17.69
CA PRO A 3 -14.40 -20.18 -16.60
C PRO A 3 -13.75 -21.13 -15.59
N ARG A 4 -12.43 -20.99 -15.41
CA ARG A 4 -11.64 -21.76 -14.44
C ARG A 4 -11.83 -21.20 -13.02
N ASN A 5 -12.90 -21.63 -12.35
CA ASN A 5 -12.96 -21.68 -10.89
C ASN A 5 -12.94 -23.15 -10.44
N THR A 6 -11.83 -23.85 -10.70
CA THR A 6 -11.62 -25.18 -10.13
C THR A 6 -10.79 -25.04 -8.86
N LEU A 7 -11.46 -25.12 -7.72
CA LEU A 7 -10.85 -25.23 -6.40
C LEU A 7 -10.10 -26.56 -6.30
N HIS A 8 -8.77 -26.56 -6.47
CA HIS A 8 -7.96 -27.73 -6.18
C HIS A 8 -7.64 -27.76 -4.67
N ILE A 9 -8.41 -28.55 -3.92
CA ILE A 9 -8.02 -28.94 -2.56
C ILE A 9 -6.87 -29.96 -2.71
N ARG A 10 -5.63 -29.50 -2.55
CA ARG A 10 -4.47 -30.38 -2.32
C ARG A 10 -4.23 -30.47 -0.82
N ALA A 11 -4.56 -31.60 -0.22
CA ALA A 11 -3.98 -31.99 1.05
C ALA A 11 -2.48 -32.27 0.80
N VAL A 12 -1.61 -31.41 1.33
CA VAL A 12 -0.16 -31.66 1.32
C VAL A 12 0.17 -32.37 2.61
N CYS A 13 0.26 -33.70 2.57
CA CYS A 13 0.95 -34.47 3.60
C CYS A 13 2.46 -34.31 3.33
N THR A 14 3.17 -33.61 4.22
CA THR A 14 4.63 -33.60 4.19
C THR A 14 5.13 -34.99 4.60
N PRO A 15 5.93 -35.68 3.78
CA PRO A 15 6.62 -36.89 4.23
C PRO A 15 7.60 -36.52 5.34
N HIS A 16 7.54 -37.23 6.47
CA HIS A 16 8.65 -37.26 7.40
C HIS A 16 9.79 -38.04 6.75
N ASP A 17 10.90 -37.35 6.43
CA ASP A 17 12.17 -37.96 6.05
C ASP A 17 12.74 -38.71 7.26
N ASN A 18 12.46 -40.02 7.33
CA ASN A 18 13.22 -40.93 8.18
C ASN A 18 14.27 -41.63 7.32
N GLY A 19 15.49 -41.10 7.34
CA GLY A 19 16.66 -41.79 6.81
C GLY A 19 16.90 -43.09 7.57
N LEU A 20 16.90 -44.22 6.86
CA LEU A 20 17.26 -45.53 7.38
C LEU A 20 18.59 -45.98 6.77
N ALA A 21 19.60 -46.06 7.64
CA ALA A 21 20.77 -46.91 7.45
C ALA A 21 20.54 -48.23 8.20
N GLY A 22 20.75 -49.35 7.50
CA GLY A 22 21.31 -50.60 8.06
C GLY A 22 20.52 -51.44 9.08
N ALA A 23 20.15 -52.64 8.60
CA ALA A 23 20.27 -53.94 9.28
C ALA A 23 19.06 -54.55 10.05
N ARG A 24 18.76 -55.79 9.60
CA ARG A 24 18.32 -57.03 10.30
C ARG A 24 16.91 -57.13 10.88
N ASP A 25 16.12 -57.92 10.16
CA ASP A 25 15.25 -59.03 10.59
C ASP A 25 15.00 -59.17 12.11
N THR A 26 13.90 -58.60 12.57
CA THR A 26 13.10 -59.09 13.71
C THR A 26 11.62 -58.73 13.50
N ASP A 27 10.74 -59.58 14.03
CA ASP A 27 9.29 -59.70 13.81
C ASP A 27 8.43 -58.42 13.89
N PRO A 28 7.23 -58.41 13.25
CA PRO A 28 6.37 -57.24 13.19
C PRO A 28 5.65 -56.95 14.53
N VAL A 29 6.04 -55.86 15.17
CA VAL A 29 5.29 -55.24 16.28
C VAL A 29 4.15 -54.39 15.70
N PRO A 30 2.91 -54.47 16.22
CA PRO A 30 1.79 -53.66 15.73
C PRO A 30 2.02 -52.16 16.03
N PRO A 31 1.53 -51.26 15.16
CA PRO A 31 1.84 -49.84 15.24
C PRO A 31 1.25 -49.20 16.50
N ARG A 32 2.14 -48.60 17.28
CA ARG A 32 1.83 -47.74 18.41
C ARG A 32 1.21 -46.45 17.86
N TRP A 33 0.00 -46.13 18.30
CA TRP A 33 -0.68 -44.87 17.98
C TRP A 33 0.22 -43.69 18.36
N SER A 34 0.77 -43.00 17.37
CA SER A 34 1.55 -41.78 17.53
C SER A 34 0.63 -40.61 17.86
N GLU A 35 1.17 -39.71 18.67
CA GLU A 35 0.57 -38.52 19.28
C GLU A 35 -0.28 -37.66 18.32
N PRO A 36 -1.27 -36.90 18.84
CA PRO A 36 -2.10 -36.02 18.04
C PRO A 36 -1.25 -34.93 17.38
N GLY A 37 -1.08 -35.03 16.06
CA GLY A 37 -0.46 -34.01 15.25
C GLY A 37 -1.21 -32.68 15.42
N ASN A 38 -0.47 -31.60 15.66
CA ASN A 38 -0.98 -30.24 15.72
C ASN A 38 -1.75 -29.92 14.43
N LEU A 39 -3.08 -29.91 14.54
CA LEU A 39 -3.97 -29.44 13.50
C LEU A 39 -3.82 -27.92 13.41
N HIS A 40 -2.96 -27.44 12.50
CA HIS A 40 -2.95 -26.03 12.13
C HIS A 40 -4.24 -25.73 11.34
N VAL A 41 -5.26 -25.25 12.05
CA VAL A 41 -6.47 -24.70 11.44
C VAL A 41 -6.09 -23.37 10.80
N TYR A 42 -5.78 -23.39 9.50
CA TYR A 42 -5.74 -22.18 8.71
C TYR A 42 -7.20 -21.73 8.52
N LEU A 43 -7.58 -20.65 9.20
CA LEU A 43 -8.78 -19.90 8.86
C LEU A 43 -8.61 -19.44 7.41
N TYR A 44 -9.27 -20.13 6.47
CA TYR A 44 -9.45 -19.64 5.12
C TYR A 44 -10.31 -18.38 5.23
N VAL A 45 -9.65 -17.22 5.26
CA VAL A 45 -10.28 -15.97 4.88
C VAL A 45 -10.85 -16.20 3.49
N ASP A 46 -12.11 -15.90 3.27
CA ASP A 46 -12.78 -16.10 1.99
C ASP A 46 -12.05 -15.30 0.88
N LEU A 47 -11.10 -15.96 0.23
CA LEU A 47 -10.18 -15.35 -0.73
C LEU A 47 -10.89 -14.97 -2.04
N GLY A 48 -12.11 -15.49 -2.28
CA GLY A 48 -12.94 -15.13 -3.42
C GLY A 48 -13.38 -13.67 -3.36
N SER A 49 -13.68 -13.17 -2.16
CA SER A 49 -14.20 -11.81 -1.95
C SER A 49 -13.30 -10.71 -2.52
N VAL A 50 -11.98 -10.81 -2.37
CA VAL A 50 -11.06 -9.74 -2.81
C VAL A 50 -10.95 -9.68 -4.34
N VAL A 51 -10.99 -10.82 -5.02
CA VAL A 51 -10.94 -10.83 -6.50
C VAL A 51 -12.22 -10.27 -7.08
N GLU A 52 -13.39 -10.64 -6.54
CA GLU A 52 -14.69 -10.08 -6.95
C GLU A 52 -14.74 -8.56 -6.75
N ILE A 53 -14.20 -8.05 -5.64
CA ILE A 53 -14.10 -6.61 -5.38
C ILE A 53 -13.18 -5.92 -6.39
N ALA A 54 -12.04 -6.54 -6.71
CA ALA A 54 -11.15 -6.02 -7.73
C ALA A 54 -11.79 -6.08 -9.14
N GLU A 55 -12.58 -7.11 -9.45
CA GLU A 55 -13.38 -7.19 -10.70
C GLU A 55 -14.45 -6.10 -10.78
N GLN A 56 -15.10 -5.77 -9.65
CA GLN A 56 -16.05 -4.66 -9.58
C GLN A 56 -15.35 -3.32 -9.85
N LEU A 57 -14.19 -3.08 -9.22
CA LEU A 57 -13.36 -1.89 -9.46
C LEU A 57 -12.91 -1.81 -10.93
N TYR A 58 -12.46 -2.93 -11.49
CA TYR A 58 -12.06 -3.04 -12.90
C TYR A 58 -13.23 -2.71 -13.82
N THR A 59 -14.39 -3.33 -13.61
CA THR A 59 -15.58 -3.11 -14.44
C THR A 59 -16.06 -1.66 -14.39
N THR A 60 -15.89 -1.00 -13.23
CA THR A 60 -16.30 0.40 -13.05
C THR A 60 -15.34 1.39 -13.71
N LEU A 61 -14.03 1.11 -13.71
CA LEU A 61 -13.00 2.09 -14.10
C LEU A 61 -12.24 1.77 -15.38
N TRP A 62 -12.29 0.54 -15.91
CA TRP A 62 -11.40 0.13 -17.01
C TRP A 62 -11.74 0.83 -18.34
N GLY A 63 -11.01 1.91 -18.61
CA GLY A 63 -11.24 2.78 -19.77
C GLY A 63 -12.42 3.73 -19.64
N GLU A 64 -13.01 3.82 -18.45
CA GLU A 64 -13.99 4.85 -18.12
C GLU A 64 -13.27 6.10 -17.64
N ASP A 65 -13.86 7.26 -17.88
CA ASP A 65 -13.31 8.52 -17.40
C ASP A 65 -13.30 8.54 -15.86
N LEU A 66 -12.20 8.97 -15.24
CA LEU A 66 -12.08 8.95 -13.78
C LEU A 66 -13.19 9.79 -13.09
N ASN A 67 -13.78 10.77 -13.78
CA ASN A 67 -14.89 11.56 -13.29
C ASN A 67 -16.16 10.73 -13.00
N VAL A 68 -16.24 9.46 -13.43
CA VAL A 68 -17.36 8.56 -13.06
C VAL A 68 -17.40 8.25 -11.56
N ILE A 69 -16.27 8.37 -10.84
CA ILE A 69 -16.21 8.16 -9.39
C ILE A 69 -15.83 9.42 -8.60
N LEU A 70 -15.48 10.51 -9.30
CA LEU A 70 -15.10 11.77 -8.65
C LEU A 70 -16.30 12.71 -8.53
N GLU A 71 -16.41 13.32 -7.36
CA GLU A 71 -17.26 14.47 -7.11
C GLU A 71 -16.40 15.73 -6.99
N GLU A 72 -17.04 16.88 -7.13
CA GLU A 72 -16.39 18.18 -7.04
C GLU A 72 -16.90 18.97 -5.84
N ILE A 73 -16.00 19.70 -5.19
CA ILE A 73 -16.32 20.67 -4.16
C ILE A 73 -15.55 21.96 -4.37
N SER A 74 -16.23 23.10 -4.23
CA SER A 74 -15.60 24.41 -4.37
C SER A 74 -15.26 25.03 -3.02
N ASP A 75 -14.08 25.62 -2.92
CA ASP A 75 -13.65 26.41 -1.77
C ASP A 75 -12.75 27.57 -2.20
N GLY A 76 -13.12 28.80 -1.84
CA GLY A 76 -12.30 29.99 -2.13
C GLY A 76 -12.02 30.21 -3.62
N GLY A 77 -12.88 29.74 -4.52
CA GLY A 77 -12.67 29.81 -5.97
C GLY A 77 -11.85 28.66 -6.57
N THR A 78 -11.34 27.74 -5.74
CA THR A 78 -10.68 26.51 -6.17
C THR A 78 -11.68 25.36 -6.18
N THR A 79 -11.71 24.60 -7.28
CA THR A 79 -12.49 23.36 -7.37
C THR A 79 -11.60 22.18 -7.04
N TRP A 80 -12.06 21.34 -6.13
CA TRP A 80 -11.38 20.14 -5.66
C TRP A 80 -12.13 18.91 -6.10
N LYS A 81 -11.40 17.86 -6.48
CA LYS A 81 -11.98 16.55 -6.80
C LYS A 81 -11.79 15.59 -5.65
N TYR A 82 -12.75 14.71 -5.43
CA TYR A 82 -12.62 13.67 -4.41
C TYR A 82 -13.45 12.44 -4.75
N VAL A 83 -13.04 11.29 -4.22
CA VAL A 83 -13.87 10.09 -4.20
C VAL A 83 -14.72 10.13 -2.93
N PRO A 84 -16.06 10.21 -3.02
CA PRO A 84 -16.94 10.27 -1.85
C PRO A 84 -16.92 8.95 -1.08
N LYS A 85 -17.31 9.02 0.21
CA LYS A 85 -17.51 7.83 1.06
C LYS A 85 -18.42 6.77 0.43
N THR A 86 -19.47 7.21 -0.27
CA THR A 86 -20.42 6.33 -0.95
C THR A 86 -19.74 5.46 -2.01
N HIS A 87 -18.87 6.05 -2.85
CA HIS A 87 -18.09 5.30 -3.83
C HIS A 87 -17.05 4.40 -3.18
N ILE A 88 -16.35 4.86 -2.13
CA ILE A 88 -15.39 4.01 -1.40
C ILE A 88 -16.08 2.77 -0.82
N GLY A 89 -17.24 2.95 -0.20
CA GLY A 89 -18.02 1.85 0.37
C GLY A 89 -18.62 0.93 -0.69
N HIS A 90 -19.17 1.49 -1.77
CA HIS A 90 -19.76 0.70 -2.86
C HIS A 90 -18.72 -0.17 -3.58
N LEU A 91 -17.53 0.38 -3.81
CA LEU A 91 -16.40 -0.32 -4.44
C LEU A 91 -15.60 -1.17 -3.46
N LYS A 92 -15.94 -1.15 -2.16
CA LYS A 92 -15.28 -1.89 -1.08
C LYS A 92 -13.74 -1.79 -1.11
N ILE A 93 -13.22 -0.60 -1.42
CA ILE A 93 -11.77 -0.38 -1.63
C ILE A 93 -10.97 -0.65 -0.34
N SER A 94 -11.62 -0.60 0.83
CA SER A 94 -11.02 -1.03 2.09
C SER A 94 -10.54 -2.48 2.10
N GLU A 95 -11.23 -3.37 1.40
CA GLU A 95 -10.83 -4.78 1.25
C GLU A 95 -9.61 -4.94 0.32
N LEU A 96 -9.29 -3.89 -0.44
CA LEU A 96 -8.05 -3.79 -1.22
C LEU A 96 -6.93 -3.11 -0.42
N GLY A 97 -7.16 -2.76 0.86
CA GLY A 97 -6.16 -2.15 1.74
C GLY A 97 -6.26 -0.63 1.90
N TYR A 98 -7.33 0.02 1.38
CA TYR A 98 -7.56 1.44 1.59
C TYR A 98 -8.33 1.69 2.91
N ASN A 99 -7.60 1.89 3.99
CA ASN A 99 -8.21 1.96 5.33
C ASN A 99 -9.02 3.23 5.59
N GLU A 100 -8.92 4.26 4.75
CA GLU A 100 -9.70 5.49 4.88
C GLU A 100 -11.14 5.31 4.37
N THR A 101 -12.09 5.19 5.29
CA THR A 101 -13.51 4.91 4.96
C THR A 101 -14.36 6.14 4.65
N ARG A 102 -13.78 7.33 4.65
CA ARG A 102 -14.55 8.59 4.66
C ARG A 102 -14.50 9.40 3.37
N GLY A 103 -13.52 9.16 2.51
CA GLY A 103 -13.30 9.98 1.32
C GLY A 103 -11.84 9.99 0.92
N LEU A 104 -11.57 10.18 -0.36
CA LEU A 104 -10.23 10.39 -0.91
C LEU A 104 -10.20 11.74 -1.62
N LEU A 105 -9.57 12.75 -1.02
CA LEU A 105 -9.32 14.03 -1.68
C LEU A 105 -8.21 13.87 -2.72
N VAL A 106 -8.49 14.24 -3.97
CA VAL A 106 -7.48 14.34 -5.03
C VAL A 106 -6.81 15.70 -4.89
N ARG A 107 -5.58 15.69 -4.34
CA ARG A 107 -4.77 16.90 -4.19
C ARG A 107 -4.23 17.32 -5.56
N PRO A 108 -4.09 18.63 -5.87
CA PRO A 108 -3.46 19.10 -7.10
C PRO A 108 -2.07 18.50 -7.34
N GLU A 109 -1.33 18.25 -6.25
CA GLU A 109 -0.04 17.56 -6.32
C GLU A 109 -0.12 16.17 -6.95
N TYR A 110 -1.24 15.45 -6.83
CA TYR A 110 -1.36 14.09 -7.36
C TYR A 110 -1.30 14.07 -8.88
N ASP A 111 -1.91 15.04 -9.55
CA ASP A 111 -1.83 15.17 -11.01
C ASP A 111 -0.39 15.48 -11.43
N VAL A 112 0.26 16.46 -10.76
CA VAL A 112 1.66 16.82 -11.02
C VAL A 112 2.60 15.63 -10.81
N ALA A 113 2.43 14.91 -9.70
CA ALA A 113 3.24 13.74 -9.39
C ALA A 113 3.00 12.62 -10.41
N PHE A 114 1.75 12.36 -10.81
CA PHE A 114 1.43 11.38 -11.85
C PHE A 114 2.11 11.70 -13.18
N ASP A 115 2.09 12.96 -13.60
CA ASP A 115 2.71 13.40 -14.85
C ASP A 115 4.24 13.25 -14.82
N VAL A 116 4.88 13.65 -13.71
CA VAL A 116 6.32 13.42 -13.49
C VAL A 116 6.66 11.94 -13.56
N LEU A 117 5.92 11.10 -12.83
CA LEU A 117 6.15 9.66 -12.82
C LEU A 117 5.93 9.03 -14.22
N LYS A 118 4.92 9.49 -14.96
CA LYS A 118 4.64 9.03 -16.32
C LYS A 118 5.78 9.40 -17.29
N GLU A 119 6.35 10.58 -17.16
CA GLU A 119 7.49 11.02 -17.98
C GLU A 119 8.78 10.28 -17.61
N ASP A 120 9.04 10.08 -16.31
CA ASP A 120 10.18 9.28 -15.83
C ASP A 120 10.11 7.85 -16.39
N HIS A 121 8.94 7.20 -16.31
CA HIS A 121 8.74 5.87 -16.88
C HIS A 121 9.01 5.82 -18.40
N ARG A 122 8.73 6.91 -19.13
CA ARG A 122 8.92 7.01 -20.58
C ARG A 122 10.39 7.25 -20.96
N THR A 123 11.08 8.09 -20.21
CA THR A 123 12.42 8.60 -20.55
C THR A 123 13.54 7.83 -19.87
N GLU A 124 13.34 7.40 -18.63
CA GLU A 124 14.34 6.69 -17.83
C GLU A 124 14.31 5.18 -18.09
N ARG A 125 14.68 4.76 -19.30
CA ARG A 125 14.79 3.33 -19.68
C ARG A 125 15.73 2.50 -18.79
N ASN A 126 16.47 3.15 -17.89
CA ASN A 126 17.40 2.52 -16.96
C ASN A 126 16.96 2.50 -15.50
N CYS A 127 15.78 3.04 -15.19
CA CYS A 127 15.21 3.14 -13.85
C CYS A 127 14.17 2.03 -13.64
N GLY A 128 14.36 1.18 -12.63
CA GLY A 128 13.43 0.08 -12.33
C GLY A 128 12.15 0.53 -11.61
N GLY A 129 12.07 1.77 -11.15
CA GLY A 129 10.96 2.23 -10.33
C GLY A 129 11.21 3.57 -9.65
N VAL A 130 10.30 3.95 -8.76
CA VAL A 130 10.40 5.17 -7.96
C VAL A 130 9.99 4.90 -6.51
N VAL A 131 10.78 5.48 -5.58
CA VAL A 131 10.38 5.59 -4.18
C VAL A 131 9.58 6.88 -4.01
N VAL A 132 8.31 6.78 -3.64
CA VAL A 132 7.48 7.92 -3.26
C VAL A 132 7.51 8.06 -1.73
N THR A 133 8.08 9.15 -1.24
CA THR A 133 8.27 9.38 0.20
C THR A 133 7.83 10.78 0.63
N GLY A 134 7.90 11.05 1.94
CA GLY A 134 7.51 12.31 2.56
C GLY A 134 6.99 12.09 3.98
N GLN A 135 6.65 13.18 4.66
CA GLN A 135 6.20 13.16 6.06
C GLN A 135 5.05 12.14 6.29
N PRO A 136 5.00 11.44 7.44
CA PRO A 136 3.86 10.60 7.78
C PRO A 136 2.53 11.37 7.71
N GLY A 137 1.46 10.73 7.24
CA GLY A 137 0.13 11.34 7.24
C GLY A 137 -0.18 12.35 6.11
N ILE A 138 0.71 12.56 5.14
CA ILE A 138 0.48 13.51 4.01
C ILE A 138 -0.36 12.96 2.84
N GLY A 139 -0.87 11.73 2.94
CA GLY A 139 -1.69 11.10 1.90
C GLY A 139 -0.92 10.31 0.83
N LYS A 140 0.22 9.70 1.17
CA LYS A 140 0.94 8.81 0.23
C LYS A 140 0.11 7.60 -0.19
N THR A 141 -0.59 6.97 0.75
CA THR A 141 -1.52 5.86 0.46
C THR A 141 -2.65 6.32 -0.46
N CYS A 142 -3.28 7.47 -0.19
CA CYS A 142 -4.28 8.07 -1.09
C CYS A 142 -3.72 8.29 -2.50
N PHE A 143 -2.49 8.79 -2.62
CA PHE A 143 -1.83 8.94 -3.91
C PHE A 143 -1.67 7.60 -4.64
N LEU A 144 -1.28 6.52 -3.95
CA LEU A 144 -1.17 5.18 -4.55
C LEU A 144 -2.49 4.68 -5.14
N TYR A 145 -3.61 4.89 -4.45
CA TYR A 145 -4.95 4.54 -4.98
C TYR A 145 -5.38 5.46 -6.12
N TYR A 146 -5.03 6.74 -6.05
CA TYR A 146 -5.21 7.63 -7.19
C TYR A 146 -4.42 7.12 -8.43
N LEU A 147 -3.18 6.64 -8.27
CA LEU A 147 -2.43 5.99 -9.35
C LEU A 147 -3.18 4.77 -9.90
N LEU A 148 -3.68 3.90 -9.02
CA LEU A 148 -4.47 2.74 -9.42
C LEU A 148 -5.67 3.15 -10.30
N PHE A 149 -6.50 4.09 -9.83
CA PHE A 149 -7.69 4.52 -10.57
C PHE A 149 -7.33 5.17 -11.91
N ARG A 150 -6.29 6.01 -11.95
CA ARG A 150 -5.80 6.63 -13.19
C ARG A 150 -5.35 5.55 -14.19
N ARG A 151 -4.59 4.55 -13.76
CA ARG A 151 -4.12 3.48 -14.66
C ARG A 151 -5.27 2.64 -15.22
N LEU A 152 -6.28 2.34 -14.39
CA LEU A 152 -7.50 1.66 -14.84
C LEU A 152 -8.26 2.52 -15.87
N SER A 153 -8.46 3.82 -15.61
CA SER A 153 -9.11 4.74 -16.56
C SER A 153 -8.37 4.87 -17.89
N GLU A 154 -7.04 4.70 -17.90
CA GLU A 154 -6.23 4.73 -19.13
C GLU A 154 -6.19 3.38 -19.88
N ARG A 155 -6.88 2.34 -19.39
CA ARG A 155 -6.75 0.93 -19.85
C ARG A 155 -5.32 0.45 -19.86
N LYS A 156 -4.57 0.78 -18.80
CA LYS A 156 -3.16 0.40 -18.69
C LYS A 156 -2.96 -0.61 -17.57
N PRO A 157 -2.05 -1.58 -17.76
CA PRO A 157 -1.84 -2.61 -16.77
C PRO A 157 -1.25 -2.02 -15.49
N VAL A 158 -1.74 -2.51 -14.36
CA VAL A 158 -1.34 -2.09 -13.02
C VAL A 158 -1.45 -3.28 -12.06
N ALA A 159 -0.47 -3.45 -11.18
CA ALA A 159 -0.47 -4.45 -10.12
C ALA A 159 -0.52 -3.76 -8.77
N LEU A 160 -1.38 -4.20 -7.86
CA LEU A 160 -1.49 -3.70 -6.49
C LEU A 160 -1.04 -4.79 -5.51
N GLU A 161 0.02 -4.52 -4.76
CA GLU A 161 0.48 -5.41 -3.71
C GLU A 161 -0.48 -5.42 -2.52
N GLN A 162 -0.73 -6.61 -2.01
CA GLN A 162 -1.44 -6.90 -0.77
C GLN A 162 -0.50 -7.65 0.18
N ARG A 163 -0.95 -7.87 1.41
CA ARG A 163 -0.13 -8.54 2.45
C ARG A 163 0.48 -9.87 2.00
N ASP A 164 -0.29 -10.73 1.34
CA ASP A 164 0.09 -12.12 1.01
C ASP A 164 0.02 -12.45 -0.49
N PHE A 165 -0.35 -11.47 -1.32
CA PHE A 165 -0.54 -11.63 -2.77
C PHE A 165 -0.47 -10.28 -3.45
N PHE A 166 -0.55 -10.25 -4.77
CA PHE A 166 -0.86 -9.02 -5.51
C PHE A 166 -1.99 -9.27 -6.50
N ILE A 167 -2.67 -8.20 -6.86
CA ILE A 167 -3.75 -8.19 -7.84
C ILE A 167 -3.23 -7.49 -9.09
N LEU A 168 -3.26 -8.17 -10.23
CA LEU A 168 -2.90 -7.62 -11.53
C LEU A 168 -4.17 -7.30 -12.33
N PHE A 169 -4.31 -6.05 -12.72
CA PHE A 169 -5.34 -5.55 -13.60
C PHE A 169 -4.73 -5.35 -14.99
N HIS A 170 -5.30 -5.96 -16.02
CA HIS A 170 -4.90 -5.71 -17.42
C HIS A 170 -6.05 -5.98 -18.39
N GLU A 171 -5.80 -5.89 -19.70
CA GLU A 171 -6.83 -6.07 -20.73
C GLU A 171 -7.58 -7.42 -20.67
N GLY A 172 -6.96 -8.47 -20.10
CA GLY A 172 -7.59 -9.77 -19.93
C GLY A 172 -8.49 -9.88 -18.70
N GLY A 173 -8.54 -8.85 -17.85
CA GLY A 173 -9.31 -8.83 -16.60
C GLY A 173 -8.43 -8.67 -15.36
N VAL A 174 -8.88 -9.30 -14.28
CA VAL A 174 -8.28 -9.21 -12.95
C VAL A 174 -7.74 -10.58 -12.53
N TYR A 175 -6.51 -10.59 -12.04
CA TYR A 175 -5.83 -11.84 -11.66
C TYR A 175 -5.12 -11.68 -10.33
N ARG A 176 -5.22 -12.72 -9.49
CA ARG A 176 -4.51 -12.81 -8.23
C ARG A 176 -3.28 -13.68 -8.37
N TYR A 177 -2.14 -13.20 -7.87
CA TYR A 177 -0.87 -13.91 -7.92
C TYR A 177 -0.17 -13.92 -6.55
N PRO A 178 0.58 -14.99 -6.22
CA PRO A 178 1.42 -14.99 -5.02
C PRO A 178 2.56 -13.97 -5.13
N LEU A 179 3.10 -13.51 -3.99
CA LEU A 179 4.17 -12.49 -3.90
C LEU A 179 5.50 -12.86 -4.59
N ASN A 180 5.65 -14.10 -5.01
CA ASN A 180 6.82 -14.66 -5.72
C ASN A 180 6.47 -15.18 -7.12
N ALA A 181 5.36 -14.72 -7.70
CA ALA A 181 4.95 -15.11 -9.04
C ALA A 181 6.00 -14.77 -10.11
N ASP A 182 5.98 -15.56 -11.18
CA ASP A 182 6.89 -15.41 -12.31
C ASP A 182 6.71 -14.03 -13.01
N PRO A 183 7.80 -13.28 -13.25
CA PRO A 183 7.78 -12.01 -13.97
C PRO A 183 7.04 -12.03 -15.32
N LYS A 184 6.94 -13.19 -15.99
CA LYS A 184 6.25 -13.32 -17.28
C LYS A 184 4.76 -12.93 -17.23
N TYR A 185 4.15 -12.92 -16.04
CA TYR A 185 2.75 -12.55 -15.88
C TYR A 185 2.51 -11.04 -15.99
N PHE A 186 3.55 -10.21 -15.97
CA PHE A 186 3.42 -8.75 -16.05
C PHE A 186 3.46 -8.30 -17.52
N PRO A 187 2.36 -7.75 -18.07
CA PRO A 187 2.38 -7.14 -19.39
C PRO A 187 3.37 -5.97 -19.44
N ALA A 188 3.86 -5.66 -20.65
CA ALA A 188 4.73 -4.52 -20.85
C ALA A 188 4.05 -3.20 -20.41
N GLY A 189 4.81 -2.36 -19.72
CA GLY A 189 4.32 -1.07 -19.22
C GLY A 189 3.46 -1.16 -17.95
N THR A 190 3.45 -2.30 -17.26
CA THR A 190 2.76 -2.45 -15.96
C THR A 190 3.38 -1.54 -14.91
N TRP A 191 2.53 -0.86 -14.14
CA TRP A 191 2.94 -0.20 -12.91
C TRP A 191 2.67 -1.12 -11.72
N ALA A 192 3.70 -1.40 -10.93
CA ALA A 192 3.60 -2.26 -9.75
C ALA A 192 3.57 -1.39 -8.49
N LEU A 193 2.44 -1.32 -7.81
CA LEU A 193 2.15 -0.39 -6.72
C LEU A 193 2.28 -1.09 -5.37
N SER A 194 3.17 -0.59 -4.50
CA SER A 194 3.45 -1.16 -3.19
C SER A 194 3.33 -0.10 -2.10
N ASP A 195 2.49 -0.33 -1.09
CA ASP A 195 2.40 0.55 0.09
C ASP A 195 3.11 -0.06 1.31
N SER A 196 4.29 0.47 1.63
CA SER A 196 5.07 0.09 2.81
C SER A 196 4.65 0.84 4.08
N ASN A 197 3.54 1.60 4.05
CA ASN A 197 2.99 2.28 5.23
C ASN A 197 1.86 1.50 5.92
N GLY A 198 1.46 0.33 5.40
CA GLY A 198 0.46 -0.55 6.01
C GLY A 198 0.94 -1.22 7.31
N GLU A 199 0.01 -1.81 8.05
CA GLU A 199 0.29 -2.65 9.23
C GLU A 199 0.02 -4.13 8.90
N PRO A 200 0.99 -5.05 9.13
CA PRO A 200 2.35 -4.78 9.59
C PRO A 200 3.17 -4.07 8.52
N ALA A 201 4.09 -3.19 8.95
CA ALA A 201 4.96 -2.47 8.03
C ALA A 201 5.80 -3.42 7.18
N VAL A 202 5.40 -3.58 5.91
CA VAL A 202 6.18 -4.32 4.93
C VAL A 202 7.40 -3.48 4.57
N ALA A 203 8.58 -3.95 4.97
CA ALA A 203 9.80 -3.17 4.82
C ALA A 203 10.26 -3.05 3.35
N GLN A 204 9.85 -3.95 2.46
CA GLN A 204 10.24 -3.96 1.05
C GLN A 204 9.11 -4.51 0.17
N PRO A 205 8.98 -4.02 -1.09
CA PRO A 205 8.05 -4.60 -2.04
C PRO A 205 8.25 -6.10 -2.22
N CYS A 206 7.20 -6.81 -2.62
CA CYS A 206 7.27 -8.24 -2.80
C CYS A 206 8.33 -8.70 -3.82
N SER A 207 8.76 -9.96 -3.69
CA SER A 207 9.82 -10.51 -4.54
C SER A 207 9.52 -10.46 -6.03
N ALA A 208 8.25 -10.65 -6.43
CA ALA A 208 7.82 -10.52 -7.81
C ALA A 208 8.04 -9.08 -8.32
N PHE A 209 7.65 -8.08 -7.54
CA PHE A 209 7.80 -6.65 -7.88
C PHE A 209 9.27 -6.24 -7.97
N LEU A 210 10.11 -6.69 -7.05
CA LEU A 210 11.56 -6.48 -7.10
C LEU A 210 12.18 -7.09 -8.36
N THR A 211 11.77 -8.32 -8.71
CA THR A 211 12.30 -9.03 -9.87
C THR A 211 11.93 -8.33 -11.19
N VAL A 212 10.67 -7.89 -11.34
CA VAL A 212 10.23 -7.17 -12.56
C VAL A 212 10.85 -5.78 -12.66
N SER A 213 11.14 -5.14 -11.52
CA SER A 213 11.83 -3.85 -11.44
C SER A 213 13.30 -3.99 -11.88
N GLU A 214 14.01 -5.00 -11.36
CA GLU A 214 15.39 -5.30 -11.74
C GLU A 214 15.52 -5.66 -13.23
N ARG A 215 14.58 -6.48 -13.74
CA ARG A 215 14.50 -6.87 -15.16
C ARG A 215 13.93 -5.78 -16.06
N LYS A 216 13.40 -4.69 -15.48
CA LYS A 216 12.75 -3.58 -16.19
C LYS A 216 11.59 -4.01 -17.08
N THR A 217 10.83 -5.03 -16.66
CA THR A 217 9.63 -5.50 -17.35
C THR A 217 8.36 -4.82 -16.83
N ALA A 218 8.41 -4.31 -15.59
CA ALA A 218 7.39 -3.46 -15.00
C ALA A 218 8.08 -2.36 -14.17
N TRP A 219 7.33 -1.29 -13.90
CA TRP A 219 7.85 -0.13 -13.19
C TRP A 219 7.30 -0.08 -11.77
N LEU A 220 8.18 -0.22 -10.78
CA LEU A 220 7.80 -0.35 -9.37
C LEU A 220 7.64 1.02 -8.71
N ILE A 221 6.47 1.29 -8.14
CA ILE A 221 6.19 2.49 -7.36
C ILE A 221 5.95 2.06 -5.91
N GLN A 222 6.86 2.43 -5.02
CA GLN A 222 6.71 2.17 -3.59
C GLN A 222 6.36 3.46 -2.86
N THR A 223 5.25 3.50 -2.13
CA THR A 223 5.00 4.55 -1.14
C THR A 223 5.53 4.13 0.22
N THR A 224 6.35 4.98 0.85
CA THR A 224 6.97 4.65 2.14
C THR A 224 7.23 5.89 3.00
N SER A 225 7.36 5.68 4.31
CA SER A 225 7.89 6.68 5.24
C SER A 225 9.34 7.03 4.88
N PRO A 226 9.88 8.17 5.35
CA PRO A 226 11.23 8.62 5.00
C PRO A 226 12.33 7.79 5.70
N VAL A 227 11.97 6.70 6.37
CA VAL A 227 12.93 5.81 7.04
C VAL A 227 13.71 5.03 5.99
N GLU A 228 14.99 5.38 5.84
CA GLU A 228 15.87 4.90 4.77
C GLU A 228 15.97 3.37 4.67
N THR A 229 15.90 2.67 5.81
CA THR A 229 15.98 1.19 5.86
C THR A 229 14.87 0.50 5.07
N ARG A 230 13.76 1.19 4.77
CA ARG A 230 12.61 0.66 4.02
C ARG A 230 12.78 0.67 2.49
N TRP A 231 13.78 1.38 1.98
CA TRP A 231 13.89 1.55 0.52
C TRP A 231 15.31 1.60 -0.03
N LYS A 232 16.31 1.90 0.80
CA LYS A 232 17.71 2.07 0.36
C LYS A 232 18.22 0.90 -0.48
N ASN A 233 17.99 -0.32 -0.01
CA ASN A 233 18.57 -1.52 -0.63
C ASN A 233 17.99 -1.75 -2.02
N TRP A 234 16.67 -1.84 -2.14
CA TRP A 234 16.05 -2.12 -3.44
C TRP A 234 16.20 -0.94 -4.39
N ARG A 235 16.16 0.31 -3.90
CA ARG A 235 16.39 1.49 -4.72
C ARG A 235 17.77 1.44 -5.37
N LYS A 236 18.80 1.06 -4.60
CA LYS A 236 20.16 0.89 -5.13
C LYS A 236 20.22 -0.22 -6.17
N THR A 237 19.62 -1.38 -5.89
CA THR A 237 19.61 -2.53 -6.81
C THR A 237 18.89 -2.22 -8.12
N CYS A 238 17.73 -1.58 -8.05
CA CYS A 238 16.87 -1.29 -9.21
C CYS A 238 17.14 0.07 -9.85
N LYS A 239 18.14 0.82 -9.35
CA LYS A 239 18.44 2.21 -9.75
C LYS A 239 17.20 3.11 -9.73
N ALA A 240 16.35 2.94 -8.72
CA ALA A 240 15.08 3.63 -8.66
C ALA A 240 15.24 5.12 -8.32
N GLY A 241 14.38 5.92 -8.94
CA GLY A 241 14.21 7.34 -8.65
C GLY A 241 13.63 7.58 -7.26
N MET A 242 13.53 8.83 -6.87
CA MET A 242 12.90 9.22 -5.61
C MET A 242 12.05 10.47 -5.83
N PHE A 243 10.77 10.36 -5.51
CA PHE A 243 9.82 11.46 -5.50
C PHE A 243 9.45 11.79 -4.05
N VAL A 244 9.73 13.02 -3.62
CA VAL A 244 9.36 13.49 -2.27
C VAL A 244 8.10 14.31 -2.40
N MET A 245 6.98 13.79 -1.90
CA MET A 245 5.71 14.50 -1.88
C MET A 245 5.77 15.71 -0.93
N ASN A 246 5.17 16.80 -1.36
CA ASN A 246 4.95 18.00 -0.59
C ASN A 246 4.03 17.72 0.61
N HIS A 247 4.12 18.61 1.58
CA HIS A 247 3.23 18.61 2.72
C HIS A 247 1.81 19.01 2.30
N VAL A 248 0.83 18.58 3.09
CA VAL A 248 -0.57 18.98 2.93
C VAL A 248 -0.66 20.48 3.19
N SER A 249 -1.24 21.26 2.28
CA SER A 249 -1.42 22.70 2.49
C SER A 249 -2.61 23.03 3.40
N ILE A 250 -2.76 24.31 3.78
CA ILE A 250 -3.95 24.74 4.55
C ILE A 250 -5.23 24.66 3.69
N GLU A 251 -5.11 24.86 2.39
CA GLU A 251 -6.19 24.72 1.43
C GLU A 251 -6.56 23.24 1.26
N ASP A 252 -5.56 22.34 1.14
CA ASP A 252 -5.78 20.90 1.08
C ASP A 252 -6.57 20.40 2.32
N ILE A 253 -6.14 20.79 3.54
CA ILE A 253 -6.81 20.34 4.78
C ILE A 253 -8.20 20.95 4.94
N THR A 254 -8.43 22.16 4.39
CA THR A 254 -9.74 22.81 4.38
C THR A 254 -10.68 22.12 3.39
N ALA A 255 -10.21 21.77 2.20
CA ALA A 255 -10.99 20.97 1.26
C ALA A 255 -11.30 19.58 1.85
N LEU A 256 -10.31 18.94 2.47
CA LEU A 256 -10.48 17.63 3.11
C LEU A 256 -11.51 17.70 4.24
N SER A 257 -11.51 18.74 5.07
CA SER A 257 -12.50 18.86 6.14
C SER A 257 -13.92 18.99 5.61
N LYS A 258 -14.13 19.68 4.49
CA LYS A 258 -15.44 19.72 3.83
C LYS A 258 -15.86 18.35 3.28
N VAL A 259 -14.97 17.64 2.58
CA VAL A 259 -15.22 16.27 2.07
C VAL A 259 -15.64 15.34 3.20
N LEU A 260 -15.03 15.51 4.38
CA LEU A 260 -15.27 14.69 5.55
C LEU A 260 -16.38 15.22 6.48
N ASN A 261 -17.02 16.35 6.12
CA ASN A 261 -18.00 17.06 6.94
C ASN A 261 -17.52 17.35 8.38
N LEU A 262 -16.32 17.93 8.49
CA LEU A 262 -15.64 18.28 9.74
C LEU A 262 -15.67 19.79 9.99
N ASP A 263 -15.48 20.19 11.24
CA ASP A 263 -15.34 21.61 11.61
C ASP A 263 -14.03 22.19 11.07
N ILE A 264 -14.17 23.08 10.08
CA ILE A 264 -13.07 23.77 9.41
C ILE A 264 -12.22 24.59 10.40
N SER A 265 -12.85 25.31 11.34
CA SER A 265 -12.12 26.16 12.28
C SER A 265 -11.24 25.32 13.20
N ASN A 266 -11.80 24.21 13.68
CA ASN A 266 -11.07 23.28 14.55
C ASN A 266 -9.94 22.56 13.81
N ILE A 267 -10.16 22.08 12.58
CA ILE A 267 -9.10 21.39 11.85
C ILE A 267 -7.97 22.33 11.42
N GLN A 268 -8.28 23.58 11.06
CA GLN A 268 -7.26 24.59 10.77
C GLN A 268 -6.50 24.99 12.04
N ARG A 269 -7.17 25.04 13.21
CA ARG A 269 -6.49 25.25 14.50
C ARG A 269 -5.49 24.12 14.79
N LEU A 270 -5.93 22.86 14.62
CA LEU A 270 -5.06 21.69 14.81
C LEU A 270 -3.89 21.70 13.83
N TYR A 271 -4.13 22.00 12.55
CA TYR A 271 -3.07 22.13 11.53
C TYR A 271 -2.03 23.19 11.92
N ARG A 272 -2.48 24.37 12.39
CA ARG A 272 -1.58 25.44 12.84
C ARG A 272 -0.77 25.05 14.08
N LYS A 273 -1.34 24.26 15.00
CA LYS A 273 -0.67 23.84 16.24
C LYS A 273 0.28 22.66 16.02
N TRP A 274 -0.14 21.64 15.27
CA TRP A 274 0.55 20.34 15.15
C TRP A 274 1.30 20.15 13.83
N GLY A 275 1.08 21.04 12.86
CA GLY A 275 1.74 21.01 11.56
C GLY A 275 0.96 20.24 10.49
N PRO A 276 1.57 20.07 9.29
CA PRO A 276 0.86 19.66 8.08
C PRO A 276 0.71 18.14 7.92
N SER A 277 0.36 17.44 9.01
CA SER A 277 0.01 16.03 8.97
C SER A 277 -1.52 15.90 8.99
N ALA A 278 -2.12 15.61 7.83
CA ALA A 278 -3.56 15.44 7.73
C ALA A 278 -4.05 14.32 8.65
N ARG A 279 -3.36 13.18 8.66
CA ARG A 279 -3.69 12.05 9.57
C ARG A 279 -3.69 12.50 11.03
N THR A 280 -2.64 13.18 11.49
CA THR A 280 -2.58 13.65 12.88
C THR A 280 -3.72 14.62 13.19
N CYS A 281 -4.03 15.56 12.31
CA CYS A 281 -5.15 16.49 12.52
C CYS A 281 -6.49 15.76 12.60
N LEU A 282 -6.71 14.76 11.75
CA LEU A 282 -7.93 13.95 11.72
C LEU A 282 -8.07 13.06 12.95
N ASP A 283 -7.00 12.40 13.37
CA ASP A 283 -6.98 11.56 14.57
C ASP A 283 -7.28 12.39 15.81
N LEU A 284 -6.63 13.54 15.95
CA LEU A 284 -6.86 14.46 17.07
C LEU A 284 -8.30 14.97 17.14
N LEU A 285 -8.88 15.31 15.99
CA LEU A 285 -10.26 15.76 15.92
C LEU A 285 -11.27 14.63 16.22
N GLN A 286 -10.96 13.40 15.80
CA GLN A 286 -11.85 12.25 15.98
C GLN A 286 -11.88 11.74 17.42
N PHE A 287 -10.72 11.66 18.07
CA PHE A 287 -10.58 10.98 19.36
C PHE A 287 -10.54 11.95 20.55
N ASP A 288 -10.69 13.25 20.31
CA ASP A 288 -10.49 14.31 21.31
C ASP A 288 -9.18 14.14 22.11
N ALA A 289 -8.15 13.63 21.42
CA ALA A 289 -6.92 13.14 22.02
C ALA A 289 -5.80 14.21 22.06
N GLU A 290 -6.16 15.49 21.98
CA GLU A 290 -5.18 16.59 21.88
C GLU A 290 -4.28 16.66 23.12
N ALA A 291 -4.85 16.50 24.31
CA ALA A 291 -4.09 16.54 25.57
C ALA A 291 -3.08 15.38 25.68
N GLU A 292 -3.48 14.17 25.29
CA GLU A 292 -2.62 12.99 25.30
C GLU A 292 -1.48 13.11 24.28
N HIS A 293 -1.81 13.62 23.08
CA HIS A 293 -0.81 13.87 22.05
C HIS A 293 0.19 14.94 22.49
N GLU A 294 -0.27 16.02 23.14
CA GLU A 294 0.60 17.05 23.70
C GLU A 294 1.55 16.51 24.76
N HIS A 295 1.05 15.63 25.63
CA HIS A 295 1.89 14.95 26.61
C HIS A 295 2.95 14.06 25.95
N SER A 296 2.56 13.31 24.91
CA SER A 296 3.47 12.44 24.14
C SER A 296 4.57 13.23 23.42
N VAL A 297 4.19 14.31 22.71
CA VAL A 297 5.14 15.18 21.99
C VAL A 297 6.09 15.88 22.96
N THR A 298 5.58 16.39 24.08
CA THR A 298 6.41 17.02 25.12
C THR A 298 7.41 16.03 25.72
N SER A 299 6.97 14.80 25.98
CA SER A 299 7.83 13.73 26.49
C SER A 299 8.89 13.31 25.48
N ALA A 300 8.54 13.20 24.20
CA ALA A 300 9.50 12.95 23.12
C ALA A 300 10.53 14.09 22.99
N ALA A 301 10.10 15.34 23.02
CA ALA A 301 10.97 16.51 22.95
C ALA A 301 11.97 16.57 24.13
N ARG A 302 11.53 16.20 25.34
CA ARG A 302 12.42 16.08 26.51
C ARG A 302 13.50 15.03 26.31
N ARG A 303 13.17 13.86 25.75
CA ARG A 303 14.17 12.80 25.44
C ARG A 303 15.23 13.25 24.45
N VAL A 304 14.84 14.01 23.41
CA VAL A 304 15.80 14.55 22.42
C VAL A 304 16.77 15.55 23.05
N LYS A 305 16.31 16.37 24.00
CA LYS A 305 17.18 17.33 24.71
C LYS A 305 18.22 16.62 25.59
N ILE A 306 17.83 15.56 26.30
CA ILE A 306 18.74 14.78 27.16
C ILE A 306 19.81 14.09 26.32
N GLY A 307 19.43 13.46 25.20
CA GLY A 307 20.39 12.78 24.31
C GLY A 307 21.44 13.68 23.67
N ARG A 308 21.19 14.99 23.54
CA ARG A 308 22.19 15.97 23.06
C ARG A 308 23.18 16.43 24.13
N GLY A 309 22.87 16.26 25.42
CA GLY A 309 23.71 16.70 26.53
C GLY A 309 24.84 15.74 26.90
N GLU A 310 24.68 14.44 26.65
CA GLU A 310 25.63 13.41 27.11
C GLU A 310 26.67 12.97 26.06
N GLY A 311 26.55 13.42 24.81
CA GLY A 311 27.34 12.90 23.67
C GLY A 311 28.61 13.68 23.29
N TYR A 312 28.96 14.78 23.96
CA TYR A 312 30.15 15.60 23.61
C TYR A 312 31.15 15.73 24.76
N LYS A 313 31.57 14.60 25.35
CA LYS A 313 32.91 14.55 25.97
C LYS A 313 33.91 14.14 24.90
N LEU A 314 34.44 15.14 24.21
CA LEU A 314 35.66 15.02 23.40
C LEU A 314 36.76 14.45 24.30
N GLN A 315 37.20 13.22 24.04
CA GLN A 315 38.49 12.74 24.53
C GLN A 315 39.56 13.66 23.91
N ARG A 316 40.18 14.47 24.76
CA ARG A 316 41.44 15.17 24.48
C ARG A 316 42.60 14.31 24.93
#